data_AF-A0AA40BYX9-F1
#
_entry.id   AF-A0AA40BYX9-F1
#
_cell.length_a   1.000
_cell.length_b   1.000
_cell.length_c   1.000
_cell.angle_alpha   90.00
_cell.angle_beta   90.00
_cell.angle_gamma   90.00
#
_symmetry.space_group_name_H-M   'P 1'
#
loop_
_entity.id
_entity.type
_entity.pdbx_description
1 polymer ?
#
loop_
_entity_poly.entity_id
_entity_poly.type
_entity_poly.pdbx_seq_one_letter_code
_entity_poly.pdbx_strand_id
1 'polypeptide(L)'
;MTAPKQQTVWRPESTTRRPFPITHLTFDPSLTPWSVPAQEWIKSHRLELDKLCTNVAVFDEKGQLLLVQRANHDYWMPGKWEIPGGSAEVEDKNVLFSAARELWEETGLVATGIKRLIADGEVPEMGYVFRDEIRGIRFCRFSFEVEVESCQGVVLDVTEHQAFVWASREEVEKGMVGEMEIPVTDPPMRELILAAFNRGQ
;
A
#
# COMPACT_ATOMS: atom_id res chain seq x y z
N MET A 1 -2.39 -19.46 -25.47
CA MET A 1 -2.81 -19.94 -24.14
C MET A 1 -1.76 -19.45 -23.16
N THR A 2 -2.05 -18.35 -22.45
CA THR A 2 -1.19 -17.81 -21.40
C THR A 2 -1.24 -18.77 -20.21
N ALA A 3 -0.07 -19.16 -19.69
CA ALA A 3 0.00 -19.98 -18.49
C ALA A 3 -0.71 -19.27 -17.33
N PRO A 4 -1.43 -20.00 -16.45
CA PRO A 4 -2.00 -19.41 -15.25
C PRO A 4 -0.89 -18.79 -14.40
N LYS A 5 -1.05 -17.53 -14.00
CA LYS A 5 -0.14 -16.84 -13.06
C LYS A 5 -0.11 -17.70 -11.77
N GLN A 6 1.06 -18.21 -11.40
CA GLN A 6 1.20 -19.14 -10.28
C GLN A 6 0.83 -18.45 -8.95
N GLN A 7 -0.23 -18.94 -8.33
CA GLN A 7 -0.61 -18.60 -6.96
C GLN A 7 0.26 -19.42 -6.02
N THR A 8 1.32 -18.81 -5.46
CA THR A 8 2.16 -19.50 -4.46
C THR A 8 1.54 -19.32 -3.09
N VAL A 9 0.77 -20.31 -2.65
CA VAL A 9 0.26 -20.37 -1.26
C VAL A 9 1.36 -20.97 -0.39
N TRP A 10 2.18 -20.11 0.23
CA TRP A 10 3.14 -20.51 1.27
C TRP A 10 2.56 -20.18 2.66
N ARG A 11 2.72 -21.08 3.64
CA ARG A 11 2.25 -20.90 5.02
C ARG A 11 3.45 -20.86 5.99
N PRO A 12 3.68 -19.77 6.73
CA PRO A 12 4.52 -19.78 7.92
C PRO A 12 3.72 -20.13 9.19
N GLU A 13 4.39 -20.77 10.15
CA GLU A 13 3.88 -21.12 11.49
C GLU A 13 4.11 -20.05 12.58
N SER A 14 4.56 -18.83 12.25
CA SER A 14 4.98 -17.86 13.28
C SER A 14 4.18 -16.55 13.28
N THR A 15 3.69 -16.18 14.46
CA THR A 15 3.02 -14.92 14.81
C THR A 15 3.99 -13.82 15.26
N THR A 16 5.32 -14.04 15.16
CA THR A 16 6.32 -13.03 15.50
C THR A 16 6.51 -12.03 14.36
N ARG A 17 6.30 -10.73 14.63
CA ARG A 17 6.60 -9.62 13.71
C ARG A 17 8.00 -9.80 13.12
N ARG A 18 8.11 -9.86 11.79
CA ARG A 18 9.40 -10.03 11.10
C ARG A 18 10.29 -8.83 11.42
N PRO A 19 11.59 -9.01 11.72
CA PRO A 19 12.47 -7.88 11.94
C PRO A 19 12.49 -7.00 10.69
N PHE A 20 12.26 -5.70 10.85
CA PHE A 20 12.25 -4.74 9.76
C PHE A 20 13.68 -4.50 9.26
N PRO A 21 14.05 -4.92 8.04
CA PRO A 21 15.45 -4.93 7.61
C PRO A 21 15.94 -3.57 7.10
N ILE A 22 15.03 -2.61 6.88
CA ILE A 22 15.32 -1.37 6.18
C ILE A 22 15.93 -0.35 7.14
N THR A 23 17.22 -0.10 6.97
CA THR A 23 17.97 0.89 7.76
C THR A 23 18.15 2.20 7.01
N HIS A 24 18.24 2.15 5.68
CA HIS A 24 18.39 3.27 4.77
C HIS A 24 17.36 3.18 3.65
N LEU A 25 16.64 4.28 3.41
CA LEU A 25 15.62 4.40 2.39
C LEU A 25 15.89 5.70 1.65
N THR A 26 16.06 5.64 0.33
CA THR A 26 16.19 6.84 -0.50
C THR A 26 14.80 7.36 -0.86
N PHE A 27 14.69 8.64 -1.18
CA PHE A 27 13.43 9.19 -1.69
C PHE A 27 13.69 10.40 -2.57
N ASP A 28 12.78 10.66 -3.51
CA ASP A 28 12.83 11.86 -4.33
C ASP A 28 12.69 13.12 -3.47
N PRO A 29 13.49 14.18 -3.68
CA PRO A 29 13.43 15.41 -2.87
C PRO A 29 12.05 16.05 -2.77
N SER A 30 11.16 15.86 -3.75
CA SER A 30 9.77 16.31 -3.69
C SER A 30 8.99 15.72 -2.52
N LEU A 31 9.45 14.61 -1.95
CA LEU A 31 8.83 13.92 -0.81
C LEU A 31 9.36 14.38 0.56
N THR A 32 10.24 15.38 0.59
CA THR A 32 10.72 15.99 1.84
C THR A 32 9.60 16.35 2.83
N PRO A 33 8.41 16.85 2.41
CA PRO A 33 7.31 17.15 3.33
C PRO A 33 6.82 15.96 4.17
N TRP A 34 7.02 14.71 3.71
CA TRP A 34 6.64 13.49 4.42
C TRP A 34 7.83 12.81 5.12
N SER A 35 9.04 13.37 5.01
CA SER A 35 10.23 12.91 5.73
C SER A 35 10.26 13.40 7.19
N VAL A 36 9.10 13.47 7.85
CA VAL A 36 8.91 13.82 9.27
C VAL A 36 8.07 12.76 9.99
N PRO A 37 8.18 12.60 11.31
CA PRO A 37 7.29 11.73 12.09
C PRO A 37 5.82 12.02 11.85
N ALA A 38 4.97 11.00 11.79
CA ALA A 38 3.54 11.15 11.48
C ALA A 38 2.81 12.11 12.44
N GLN A 39 3.15 12.05 13.73
CA GLN A 39 2.58 12.94 14.76
C GLN A 39 3.01 14.40 14.57
N GLU A 40 4.21 14.65 14.06
CA GLU A 40 4.66 16.00 13.74
C GLU A 40 3.92 16.54 12.51
N TRP A 41 3.73 15.70 11.49
CA TRP A 41 2.96 16.05 10.30
C TRP A 41 1.50 16.42 10.65
N ILE A 42 0.83 15.61 11.49
CA ILE A 42 -0.55 15.91 11.94
C ILE A 42 -0.60 17.27 12.65
N LYS A 43 0.33 17.50 13.59
CA LYS A 43 0.40 18.75 14.36
C LYS A 43 0.64 19.98 13.49
N SER A 44 1.51 19.88 12.48
CA SER A 44 1.87 21.00 11.62
C SER A 44 0.72 21.43 10.70
N HIS A 45 -0.14 20.49 10.29
CA HIS A 45 -1.24 20.76 9.36
C HIS A 45 -2.57 21.09 10.05
N ARG A 46 -2.60 21.08 11.40
CA ARG A 46 -3.74 21.46 12.25
C ARG A 46 -5.06 20.77 11.87
N LEU A 47 -4.96 19.55 11.35
CA LEU A 47 -6.11 18.72 11.07
C LEU A 47 -6.47 17.94 12.34
N GLU A 48 -7.76 17.84 12.66
CA GLU A 48 -8.26 16.95 13.72
C GLU A 48 -8.21 15.49 13.22
N LEU A 49 -6.99 14.98 13.03
CA LEU A 49 -6.71 13.61 12.61
C LEU A 49 -6.22 12.80 13.81
N ASP A 50 -6.67 11.55 13.88
CA ASP A 50 -6.21 10.61 14.89
C ASP A 50 -4.95 9.87 14.40
N LYS A 51 -4.90 9.52 13.11
CA LYS A 51 -3.83 8.71 12.52
C LYS A 51 -3.52 9.08 11.07
N LEU A 52 -2.26 8.89 10.67
CA LEU A 52 -1.89 8.80 9.26
C LEU A 52 -1.85 7.34 8.83
N CYS A 53 -2.25 7.07 7.60
CA CYS A 53 -2.04 5.79 6.93
C CYS A 53 -1.19 6.00 5.67
N THR A 54 -0.47 4.96 5.29
CA THR A 54 0.35 4.94 4.10
C THR A 54 0.01 3.74 3.23
N ASN A 55 -0.24 3.99 1.95
CA ASN A 55 -0.37 2.95 0.94
C ASN A 55 0.82 2.96 -0.01
N VAL A 56 1.09 1.79 -0.61
CA VAL A 56 2.28 1.58 -1.42
C VAL A 56 1.93 0.97 -2.78
N ALA A 57 2.27 1.68 -3.85
CA ALA A 57 2.26 1.13 -5.20
C ALA A 57 3.65 0.60 -5.57
N VAL A 58 3.75 -0.71 -5.77
CA VAL A 58 4.94 -1.35 -6.36
C VAL A 58 4.60 -1.82 -7.77
N PHE A 59 5.44 -1.46 -8.73
CA PHE A 59 5.33 -1.93 -10.11
C PHE A 59 6.43 -2.95 -10.41
N ASP A 60 6.05 -4.05 -11.07
CA ASP A 60 7.03 -4.98 -11.62
C ASP A 60 7.69 -4.45 -12.90
N GLU A 61 8.63 -5.20 -13.45
CA GLU A 61 9.34 -4.87 -14.70
C GLU A 61 8.42 -4.74 -15.92
N LYS A 62 7.20 -5.30 -15.85
CA LYS A 62 6.19 -5.23 -16.91
C LYS A 62 5.22 -4.07 -16.70
N GLY A 63 5.41 -3.27 -15.65
CA GLY A 63 4.50 -2.18 -15.29
C GLY A 63 3.18 -2.65 -14.70
N GLN A 64 3.11 -3.88 -14.19
CA GLN A 64 1.96 -4.40 -13.45
C GLN A 64 2.08 -3.98 -11.99
N LEU A 65 0.96 -3.57 -11.39
CA LEU A 65 0.88 -3.12 -10.01
C LEU A 65 0.61 -4.30 -9.06
N LEU A 66 1.28 -4.34 -7.92
CA LEU A 66 0.96 -5.29 -6.85
C LEU A 66 -0.37 -4.94 -6.19
N LEU A 67 -1.31 -5.88 -6.20
CA LEU A 67 -2.51 -5.85 -5.39
C LEU A 67 -2.53 -7.03 -4.43
N VAL A 68 -3.00 -6.79 -3.22
CA VAL A 68 -3.21 -7.79 -2.17
C VAL A 68 -4.69 -7.95 -1.89
N GLN A 69 -5.10 -9.17 -1.54
CA GLN A 69 -6.47 -9.50 -1.21
C GLN A 69 -6.61 -9.62 0.31
N ARG A 70 -7.50 -8.79 0.87
CA ARG A 70 -7.87 -8.81 2.29
C ARG A 70 -8.34 -10.20 2.72
N ALA A 71 -7.91 -10.64 3.90
CA ALA A 71 -8.28 -11.95 4.43
C ALA A 71 -9.80 -12.06 4.64
N ASN A 72 -10.35 -13.26 4.43
CA ASN A 72 -11.79 -13.50 4.56
C ASN A 72 -12.34 -13.30 5.99
N HIS A 73 -11.46 -13.29 7.00
CA HIS A 73 -11.82 -13.08 8.39
C HIS A 73 -11.63 -11.63 8.85
N ASP A 74 -11.23 -10.74 7.94
CA ASP A 74 -11.18 -9.31 8.23
C ASP A 74 -12.60 -8.78 8.44
N TYR A 75 -12.77 -7.94 9.46
CA TYR A 75 -14.07 -7.36 9.82
C TYR A 75 -14.56 -6.36 8.77
N TRP A 76 -13.62 -5.71 8.07
CA TRP A 76 -13.92 -4.74 7.03
C TRP A 76 -13.51 -5.29 5.67
N MET A 77 -14.49 -5.45 4.77
CA MET A 77 -14.29 -5.75 3.36
C MET A 77 -13.50 -7.02 3.04
N PRO A 78 -13.87 -8.17 3.65
CA PRO A 78 -13.18 -9.43 3.41
C PRO A 78 -13.20 -9.80 1.92
N GLY A 79 -12.06 -10.31 1.43
CA GLY A 79 -11.91 -10.79 0.05
C GLY A 79 -11.83 -9.70 -1.02
N LYS A 80 -11.81 -8.41 -0.64
CA LYS A 80 -11.57 -7.30 -1.57
C LYS A 80 -10.08 -7.08 -1.82
N TRP A 81 -9.79 -6.43 -2.93
CA TRP A 81 -8.43 -6.13 -3.38
C TRP A 81 -8.05 -4.68 -3.13
N GLU A 82 -6.79 -4.46 -2.77
CA GLU A 82 -6.22 -3.13 -2.54
C GLU A 82 -4.71 -3.13 -2.80
N ILE A 83 -4.09 -1.96 -2.74
CA ILE A 83 -2.64 -1.84 -2.64
C ILE A 83 -2.21 -2.02 -1.18
N PRO A 84 -1.02 -2.59 -0.91
CA PRO A 84 -0.50 -2.74 0.45
C PRO A 84 -0.50 -1.41 1.23
N GLY A 85 -0.76 -1.46 2.53
CA GLY A 85 -0.73 -0.26 3.36
C GLY A 85 -1.44 -0.36 4.70
N GLY A 86 -0.93 0.43 5.65
CA GLY A 86 -1.41 0.45 7.02
C GLY A 86 -1.18 1.78 7.72
N SER A 87 -1.32 1.78 9.05
CA SER A 87 -1.21 2.99 9.86
C SER A 87 0.23 3.29 10.23
N ALA A 88 0.64 4.56 10.17
CA ALA A 88 1.91 4.99 10.71
C ALA A 88 1.97 4.75 12.23
N GLU A 89 3.08 4.20 12.71
CA GLU A 89 3.38 3.98 14.12
C GLU A 89 4.22 5.13 14.70
N VAL A 90 4.21 5.28 16.02
CA VAL A 90 4.96 6.35 16.70
C VAL A 90 6.47 6.10 16.62
N GLU A 91 6.84 4.82 16.53
CA GLU A 91 8.20 4.31 16.44
C GLU A 91 8.79 4.47 15.04
N ASP A 92 7.95 4.74 14.03
CA ASP A 92 8.39 4.97 12.66
C ASP A 92 9.20 6.28 12.58
N LYS A 93 10.34 6.23 11.90
CA LYS A 93 11.24 7.40 11.76
C LYS A 93 10.53 8.59 11.09
N ASN A 94 9.68 8.30 10.11
CA ASN A 94 8.84 9.26 9.40
C ASN A 94 7.76 8.52 8.56
N VAL A 95 6.86 9.29 7.94
CA VAL A 95 5.77 8.74 7.11
C VAL A 95 6.29 7.87 5.95
N LEU A 96 7.42 8.22 5.35
CA LEU A 96 8.03 7.41 4.29
C LEU A 96 8.53 6.05 4.81
N PHE A 97 9.10 6.01 6.02
CA PHE A 97 9.50 4.78 6.68
C PHE A 97 8.29 3.93 7.10
N SER A 98 7.16 4.55 7.47
CA SER A 98 5.90 3.81 7.69
C SER A 98 5.47 3.07 6.43
N ALA A 99 5.48 3.74 5.27
CA ALA A 99 5.15 3.10 3.99
C ALA A 99 6.05 1.89 3.69
N ALA A 100 7.37 2.03 3.89
CA ALA A 100 8.32 0.95 3.69
C ALA A 100 8.12 -0.21 4.67
N ARG A 101 7.74 0.08 5.92
CA ARG A 101 7.43 -0.92 6.95
C ARG A 101 6.17 -1.72 6.62
N GLU A 102 5.08 -1.05 6.30
CA GLU A 102 3.81 -1.71 5.92
C GLU A 102 4.02 -2.63 4.72
N LEU A 103 4.75 -2.17 3.69
CA LEU A 103 5.09 -3.01 2.55
C LEU A 103 5.84 -4.29 2.98
N TRP A 104 6.85 -4.15 3.84
CA TRP A 104 7.63 -5.29 4.31
C TRP A 104 6.78 -6.28 5.13
N GLU A 105 5.94 -5.77 6.02
CA GLU A 105 5.11 -6.59 6.91
C GLU A 105 4.08 -7.38 6.11
N GLU A 106 3.36 -6.71 5.22
CA GLU A 106 2.27 -7.31 4.47
C GLU A 106 2.72 -8.18 3.30
N THR A 107 3.91 -7.92 2.73
CA THR A 107 4.32 -8.56 1.45
C THR A 107 5.72 -9.17 1.48
N GLY A 108 6.53 -8.90 2.51
CA GLY A 108 7.93 -9.32 2.54
C GLY A 108 8.83 -8.64 1.51
N LEU A 109 8.34 -7.63 0.78
CA LEU A 109 9.16 -6.88 -0.16
C LEU A 109 9.97 -5.81 0.58
N VAL A 110 11.25 -5.68 0.21
CA VAL A 110 12.17 -4.72 0.82
C VAL A 110 12.24 -3.47 -0.05
N ALA A 111 11.75 -2.35 0.48
CA ALA A 111 11.83 -1.06 -0.21
C ALA A 111 13.26 -0.53 -0.26
N THR A 112 13.69 -0.06 -1.42
CA THR A 112 15.00 0.60 -1.63
C THR A 112 14.86 2.11 -1.78
N GLY A 113 13.71 2.58 -2.28
CA GLY A 113 13.47 4.00 -2.47
C GLY A 113 12.01 4.36 -2.69
N ILE A 114 11.65 5.62 -2.47
CA ILE A 114 10.30 6.15 -2.74
C ILE A 114 10.38 7.22 -3.82
N LYS A 115 9.67 7.00 -4.93
CA LYS A 115 9.77 7.83 -6.14
C LYS A 115 8.93 9.08 -6.10
N ARG A 116 7.67 8.94 -5.69
CA ARG A 116 6.69 10.03 -5.76
C ARG A 116 5.48 9.76 -4.88
N LEU A 117 4.74 10.83 -4.62
CA LEU A 117 3.37 10.80 -4.14
C LEU A 117 2.45 10.38 -5.31
N ILE A 118 1.48 9.53 -5.01
CA ILE A 118 0.38 9.20 -5.91
C ILE A 118 -0.76 10.15 -5.56
N ALA A 119 -1.26 10.87 -6.57
CA ALA A 119 -2.36 11.79 -6.38
C ALA A 119 -3.59 11.05 -5.85
N ASP A 120 -4.09 11.52 -4.71
CA ASP A 120 -5.25 10.97 -4.02
C ASP A 120 -6.11 12.13 -3.49
N GLY A 121 -7.39 12.16 -3.84
CA GLY A 121 -8.27 13.29 -3.57
C GLY A 121 -7.95 14.56 -4.38
N GLU A 122 -8.58 15.67 -3.98
CA GLU A 122 -8.49 16.96 -4.70
C GLU A 122 -7.18 17.71 -4.46
N VAL A 123 -6.59 17.57 -3.27
CA VAL A 123 -5.34 18.21 -2.86
C VAL A 123 -4.40 17.13 -2.34
N PRO A 124 -3.66 16.43 -3.22
CA PRO A 124 -2.82 15.30 -2.84
C PRO A 124 -1.86 15.57 -1.69
N GLU A 125 -1.33 16.79 -1.60
CA GLU A 125 -0.39 17.21 -0.56
C GLU A 125 -1.02 17.21 0.85
N MET A 126 -2.35 17.28 0.92
CA MET A 126 -3.13 17.21 2.17
C MET A 126 -3.63 15.79 2.48
N GLY A 127 -3.45 14.85 1.54
CA GLY A 127 -3.84 13.46 1.65
C GLY A 127 -5.35 13.24 1.60
N TYR A 128 -5.75 11.97 1.58
CA TYR A 128 -7.16 11.58 1.54
C TYR A 128 -7.69 11.33 2.95
N VAL A 129 -8.61 12.17 3.42
CA VAL A 129 -9.19 12.07 4.77
C VAL A 129 -10.46 11.23 4.76
N PHE A 130 -10.51 10.22 5.63
CA PHE A 130 -11.67 9.34 5.81
C PHE A 130 -11.85 8.95 7.27
N ARG A 131 -12.99 8.34 7.59
CA ARG A 131 -13.35 7.95 8.96
C ARG A 131 -13.69 6.46 9.01
N ASP A 132 -13.08 5.75 9.94
CA ASP A 132 -13.58 4.46 10.38
C ASP A 132 -14.74 4.73 11.34
N GLU A 133 -15.97 4.58 10.85
CA GLU A 133 -17.18 4.84 11.63
C GLU A 133 -17.36 3.86 12.80
N ILE A 134 -16.79 2.66 12.70
CA ILE A 134 -16.90 1.63 13.73
C ILE A 134 -16.01 2.00 14.92
N ARG A 135 -14.76 2.38 14.64
CA ARG A 135 -13.78 2.75 15.68
C ARG A 135 -13.82 4.22 16.06
N GLY A 136 -14.52 5.03 15.27
CA GLY A 136 -14.59 6.49 15.45
C GLY A 136 -13.27 7.20 15.17
N ILE A 137 -12.37 6.60 14.39
CA ILE A 137 -11.02 7.11 14.11
C ILE A 137 -11.01 7.86 12.77
N ARG A 138 -10.44 9.06 12.75
CA ARG A 138 -10.22 9.85 11.54
C ARG A 138 -8.80 9.64 11.02
N PHE A 139 -8.71 9.11 9.81
CA PHE A 139 -7.47 8.83 9.12
C PHE A 139 -7.19 9.86 8.04
N CYS A 140 -5.91 10.11 7.77
CA CYS A 140 -5.46 10.71 6.51
C CYS A 140 -4.48 9.76 5.83
N ARG A 141 -4.78 9.40 4.58
CA ARG A 141 -3.95 8.51 3.77
C ARG A 141 -3.04 9.30 2.85
N PHE A 142 -1.77 8.87 2.81
CA PHE A 142 -0.83 9.18 1.74
C PHE A 142 -0.45 7.91 1.00
N SER A 143 -0.25 8.01 -0.30
CA SER A 143 0.03 6.85 -1.14
C SER A 143 1.29 7.13 -1.96
N PHE A 144 2.24 6.20 -1.97
CA PHE A 144 3.54 6.42 -2.59
C PHE A 144 3.88 5.33 -3.60
N GLU A 145 4.58 5.71 -4.67
CA GLU A 145 5.22 4.74 -5.56
C GLU A 145 6.59 4.36 -4.99
N VAL A 146 6.82 3.06 -4.80
CA VAL A 146 7.98 2.52 -4.09
C VAL A 146 8.78 1.58 -4.99
N GLU A 147 10.11 1.73 -4.93
CA GLU A 147 11.08 0.78 -5.50
C GLU A 147 11.42 -0.29 -4.48
N VAL A 148 11.57 -1.52 -4.97
CA VAL A 148 11.90 -2.70 -4.16
C VAL A 148 13.15 -3.39 -4.70
N GLU A 149 13.89 -4.07 -3.82
CA GLU A 149 15.09 -4.84 -4.20
C GLU A 149 14.78 -5.91 -5.25
N SER A 150 13.60 -6.53 -5.13
CA SER A 150 13.08 -7.50 -6.10
C SER A 150 11.55 -7.51 -6.05
N CYS A 151 10.90 -7.67 -7.20
CA CYS A 151 9.47 -7.97 -7.26
C CYS A 151 9.18 -9.47 -7.13
N GLN A 152 10.22 -10.29 -6.95
CA GLN A 152 10.09 -11.72 -6.67
C GLN A 152 9.99 -11.96 -5.16
N GLY A 153 9.37 -13.08 -4.78
CA GLY A 153 9.34 -13.50 -3.38
C GLY A 153 8.35 -12.74 -2.50
N VAL A 154 7.20 -12.32 -3.05
CA VAL A 154 6.08 -11.82 -2.23
C VAL A 154 5.67 -12.90 -1.23
N VAL A 155 5.74 -12.58 0.05
CA VAL A 155 5.32 -13.42 1.17
C VAL A 155 4.35 -12.65 2.03
N LEU A 156 3.07 -12.94 1.85
CA LEU A 156 1.99 -12.25 2.53
C LEU A 156 1.99 -12.46 4.05
N ASP A 157 1.53 -11.45 4.79
CA ASP A 157 1.00 -11.69 6.12
C ASP A 157 -0.36 -12.37 6.02
N VAL A 158 -0.41 -13.63 6.44
CA VAL A 158 -1.61 -14.48 6.37
C VAL A 158 -2.71 -14.07 7.34
N THR A 159 -2.42 -13.23 8.34
CA THR A 159 -3.46 -12.68 9.22
C THR A 159 -4.23 -11.55 8.57
N GLU A 160 -3.62 -10.85 7.61
CA GLU A 160 -4.24 -9.68 6.99
C GLU A 160 -4.62 -9.93 5.53
N HIS A 161 -3.86 -10.79 4.83
CA HIS A 161 -3.98 -10.98 3.39
C HIS A 161 -3.92 -12.47 3.00
N GLN A 162 -4.65 -12.84 1.94
CA GLN A 162 -4.78 -14.25 1.54
C GLN A 162 -4.36 -14.55 0.09
N ALA A 163 -4.22 -13.53 -0.75
CA ALA A 163 -3.78 -13.66 -2.13
C ALA A 163 -3.14 -12.35 -2.62
N PHE A 164 -2.36 -12.43 -3.69
CA PHE A 164 -1.83 -11.26 -4.38
C PHE A 164 -1.88 -11.47 -5.90
N VAL A 165 -1.88 -10.37 -6.65
CA VAL A 165 -1.70 -10.36 -8.10
C VAL A 165 -0.81 -9.21 -8.52
N TRP A 166 -0.14 -9.39 -9.64
CA TRP A 166 0.40 -8.29 -10.44
C TRP A 166 -0.61 -7.96 -11.54
N ALA A 167 -1.23 -6.78 -11.49
CA ALA A 167 -2.31 -6.37 -12.38
C ALA A 167 -1.89 -5.22 -13.30
N SER A 168 -2.16 -5.30 -14.60
CA SER A 168 -2.01 -4.16 -15.51
C SER A 168 -3.13 -3.13 -15.30
N ARG A 169 -2.95 -1.94 -15.87
CA ARG A 169 -4.00 -0.92 -15.88
C ARG A 169 -5.30 -1.45 -16.48
N GLU A 170 -5.22 -2.14 -17.62
CA GLU A 170 -6.42 -2.66 -18.28
C GLU A 170 -7.10 -3.77 -17.46
N GLU A 171 -6.33 -4.58 -16.73
CA GLU A 171 -6.87 -5.60 -15.82
C GLU A 171 -7.66 -4.94 -14.66
N VAL A 172 -7.11 -3.87 -14.07
CA VAL A 172 -7.81 -3.08 -13.02
C VAL A 172 -9.06 -2.40 -13.58
N GLU A 173 -8.99 -1.77 -14.75
CA GLU A 173 -10.14 -1.12 -15.39
C GLU A 173 -11.27 -2.12 -15.68
N LYS A 174 -10.93 -3.35 -16.09
CA LYS A 174 -11.90 -4.44 -16.28
C LYS A 174 -12.36 -5.08 -14.98
N GLY A 175 -11.62 -4.90 -13.88
CA GLY A 175 -11.85 -5.61 -12.63
C GLY A 175 -11.53 -7.10 -12.71
N MET A 176 -10.65 -7.52 -13.63
CA MET A 176 -10.29 -8.93 -13.82
C MET A 176 -8.81 -9.12 -14.18
N VAL A 177 -8.17 -10.12 -13.58
CA VAL A 177 -6.85 -10.64 -13.96
C VAL A 177 -7.04 -12.04 -14.55
N GLY A 178 -6.94 -12.15 -15.88
CA GLY A 178 -7.37 -13.36 -16.57
C GLY A 178 -8.87 -13.60 -16.37
N GLU A 179 -9.22 -14.72 -15.74
CA GLU A 179 -10.60 -15.09 -15.39
C GLU A 179 -10.96 -14.76 -13.93
N MET A 180 -9.99 -14.24 -13.14
CA MET A 180 -10.19 -13.92 -11.73
C MET A 180 -10.77 -12.51 -11.59
N GLU A 181 -11.91 -12.37 -10.94
CA GLU A 181 -12.42 -11.07 -10.52
C GLU A 181 -11.56 -10.48 -9.41
N ILE A 182 -11.23 -9.20 -9.53
CA ILE A 182 -10.49 -8.43 -8.54
C ILE A 182 -11.34 -7.24 -8.02
N PRO A 183 -12.45 -7.50 -7.31
CA PRO A 183 -13.27 -6.44 -6.78
C PRO A 183 -12.47 -5.66 -5.75
N VAL A 184 -12.16 -4.41 -6.05
CA VAL A 184 -11.47 -3.50 -5.12
C VAL A 184 -12.38 -3.11 -3.96
N THR A 185 -11.79 -2.59 -2.88
CA THR A 185 -12.51 -2.18 -1.68
C THR A 185 -13.60 -1.17 -2.02
N ASP A 186 -13.24 0.06 -2.38
CA ASP A 186 -14.21 1.12 -2.65
C ASP A 186 -13.85 1.96 -3.90
N PRO A 187 -14.75 2.83 -4.39
CA PRO A 187 -14.45 3.68 -5.52
C PRO A 187 -13.21 4.58 -5.31
N PRO A 188 -13.00 5.23 -4.14
CA PRO A 188 -11.76 5.96 -3.87
C PRO A 188 -10.48 5.13 -4.03
N MET A 189 -10.45 3.89 -3.54
CA MET A 189 -9.32 2.97 -3.73
C MET A 189 -9.11 2.66 -5.21
N ARG A 190 -10.19 2.45 -5.97
CA ARG A 190 -10.11 2.24 -7.41
C ARG A 190 -9.44 3.42 -8.12
N GLU A 191 -9.89 4.64 -7.82
CA GLU A 191 -9.33 5.86 -8.41
C GLU A 191 -7.86 6.04 -8.03
N LEU A 192 -7.50 5.77 -6.77
CA LEU A 192 -6.11 5.78 -6.31
C LEU A 192 -5.24 4.78 -7.10
N ILE A 193 -5.72 3.54 -7.28
CA ILE A 193 -5.01 2.52 -8.05
C ILE A 193 -4.81 2.99 -9.50
N LEU A 194 -5.84 3.54 -10.14
CA LEU A 194 -5.75 4.05 -11.51
C LEU A 194 -4.82 5.27 -11.60
N ALA A 195 -4.82 6.14 -10.59
CA ALA A 195 -3.90 7.27 -10.48
C ALA A 195 -2.44 6.81 -10.33
N ALA A 196 -2.18 5.66 -9.69
CA ALA A 196 -0.84 5.07 -9.62
C ALA A 196 -0.26 4.79 -11.02
N PHE A 197 -1.09 4.41 -12.00
CA PHE A 197 -0.63 4.19 -13.37
C PHE A 197 -0.33 5.48 -14.17
N ASN A 198 -0.74 6.66 -13.68
CA ASN A 198 -0.44 7.94 -14.32
C ASN A 198 0.99 8.40 -13.97
N ARG A 199 1.98 7.59 -14.33
CA ARG A 199 3.40 7.92 -14.25
C ARG A 199 3.66 8.95 -15.35
N GLY A 200 4.02 10.18 -15.00
CA GLY A 200 4.27 11.25 -15.97
C GLY A 200 5.19 10.76 -17.10
N GLN A 201 4.80 11.05 -18.35
CA GLN A 201 5.71 10.95 -19.50
C GLN A 201 6.81 12.00 -19.41
#